data_AF-A0AAD7GTJ6-F1
#
_entry.id   AF-A0AAD7GTJ6-F1
#
_cell.length_a   1.000
_cell.length_b   1.000
_cell.length_c   1.000
_cell.angle_alpha   90.00
_cell.angle_beta   90.00
_cell.angle_gamma   90.00
#
_symmetry.space_group_name_H-M   'P 1'
#
loop_
_entity.id
_entity.type
_entity.pdbx_description
1 polymer ?
#
loop_
_entity_poly.entity_id
_entity_poly.type
_entity_poly.pdbx_seq_one_letter_code
_entity_poly.pdbx_strand_id
1 'polypeptide(L)'
;CAVQSSGELDMMHSKHLVLWDLKLVVDFPHSAVILLLSATITHLNVPVHANKMGVSFTQYIAGGLMRYINNGFCMEGQVAEEDKEEFTCLIQVKSTWWEMGLRLFSTIDELLESIPEE
;
A
#
# COMPACT_ATOMS: atom_id res chain seq x y z
N CYS A 1 -0.77 1.30 -0.85
CA CYS A 1 -2.20 1.42 -1.17
C CYS A 1 -2.82 2.43 -0.20
N ALA A 2 -3.92 3.04 -0.60
CA ALA A 2 -4.74 3.88 0.27
C ALA A 2 -6.04 3.13 0.56
N VAL A 3 -6.32 2.86 1.83
CA VAL A 3 -7.56 2.21 2.25
C VAL A 3 -8.39 3.23 3.00
N GLN A 4 -9.62 3.43 2.56
CA GLN A 4 -10.59 4.30 3.22
C GLN A 4 -11.64 3.44 3.93
N SER A 5 -11.93 3.78 5.18
CA SER A 5 -12.98 3.16 5.98
C SER A 5 -14.31 3.90 5.81
N SER A 6 -15.42 3.17 5.74
CA SER A 6 -16.76 3.74 5.70
C SER A 6 -17.80 2.80 6.33
N GLY A 7 -19.05 3.22 6.39
CA GLY A 7 -20.17 2.48 7.00
C GLY A 7 -20.48 2.92 8.44
N GLU A 8 -21.32 2.14 9.11
CA GLU A 8 -21.80 2.43 10.46
C GLU A 8 -20.80 1.98 11.52
N LEU A 9 -19.66 2.66 11.59
CA LEU A 9 -18.61 2.42 12.57
C LEU A 9 -18.66 3.56 13.61
N ASP A 10 -18.79 3.21 14.88
CA ASP A 10 -18.67 4.16 15.99
C ASP A 10 -17.27 4.04 16.64
N MET A 11 -16.94 4.94 17.57
CA MET A 11 -15.62 4.95 18.21
C MET A 11 -15.37 3.73 19.12
N MET A 12 -16.40 3.00 19.55
CA MET A 12 -16.25 1.80 20.38
C MET A 12 -16.26 0.50 19.56
N HIS A 13 -16.79 0.54 18.34
CA HIS A 13 -16.95 -0.59 17.42
C HIS A 13 -16.30 -0.29 16.06
N SER A 14 -15.24 0.53 16.06
CA SER A 14 -14.47 0.83 14.86
C SER A 14 -13.86 -0.44 14.28
N LYS A 15 -13.61 -0.46 12.98
CA LYS A 15 -12.75 -1.50 12.41
C LYS A 15 -11.39 -1.41 13.09
N HIS A 16 -10.78 -2.55 13.37
CA HIS A 16 -9.37 -2.60 13.71
C HIS A 16 -8.61 -3.20 12.55
N LEU A 17 -7.51 -2.55 12.18
CA LEU A 17 -6.55 -3.08 11.24
C LEU A 17 -5.43 -3.74 12.03
N VAL A 18 -5.27 -5.05 11.83
CA VAL A 18 -4.17 -5.81 12.40
C VAL A 18 -3.01 -5.78 11.42
N LEU A 19 -1.86 -5.24 11.83
CA LEU A 19 -0.60 -5.31 11.12
C LEU A 19 0.25 -6.40 11.76
N TRP A 20 0.10 -7.63 11.26
CA TRP A 20 0.58 -8.84 11.94
C TRP A 20 2.09 -8.83 12.15
N ASP A 21 2.84 -8.50 11.10
CA ASP A 21 4.31 -8.50 11.12
C ASP A 21 4.88 -7.43 12.06
N LEU A 22 4.12 -6.35 12.29
CA LEU A 22 4.49 -5.26 13.20
C LEU A 22 3.98 -5.47 14.63
N LYS A 23 3.20 -6.54 14.87
CA LYS A 23 2.51 -6.79 16.16
C LYS A 23 1.71 -5.57 16.63
N LEU A 24 1.09 -4.86 15.68
CA LEU A 24 0.35 -3.64 15.94
C LEU A 24 -1.12 -3.83 15.58
N VAL A 25 -2.00 -3.31 16.43
CA VAL A 25 -3.42 -3.14 16.14
C VAL A 25 -3.69 -1.65 16.07
N VAL A 26 -4.24 -1.20 14.95
CA VAL A 26 -4.54 0.21 14.70
C VAL A 26 -6.04 0.38 14.62
N ASP A 27 -6.55 1.37 15.35
CA ASP A 27 -7.95 1.77 15.23
C ASP A 27 -8.18 2.41 13.87
N PHE A 28 -9.19 1.91 13.15
CA PHE A 28 -9.51 2.32 11.80
C PHE A 28 -10.97 2.81 11.73
N PRO A 29 -11.24 4.02 12.27
CA PRO A 29 -12.59 4.52 12.44
C PRO A 29 -13.25 4.89 11.11
N HIS A 30 -14.55 5.21 11.17
CA HIS A 30 -15.29 5.72 10.02
C HIS A 30 -14.59 6.93 9.38
N SER A 31 -14.58 7.00 8.05
CA SER A 31 -13.96 8.09 7.27
C SER A 31 -12.44 8.25 7.47
N ALA A 32 -11.77 7.32 8.16
CA ALA A 32 -10.31 7.29 8.18
C ALA A 32 -9.74 6.79 6.85
N VAL A 33 -8.58 7.31 6.49
CA VAL A 33 -7.75 6.80 5.40
C VAL A 33 -6.41 6.35 5.99
N ILE A 34 -5.98 5.15 5.63
CA ILE A 34 -4.65 4.65 5.95
C ILE A 34 -3.85 4.40 4.67
N LEU A 35 -2.61 4.88 4.68
CA LEU A 35 -1.62 4.58 3.66
C LEU A 35 -0.77 3.42 4.18
N LEU A 36 -0.80 2.27 3.50
CA LEU A 36 0.00 1.11 3.89
C LEU A 36 0.72 0.48 2.69
N LEU A 37 1.89 -0.07 2.97
CA LEU A 37 2.62 -0.94 2.06
C LEU A 37 1.99 -2.35 2.08
N SER A 38 0.77 -2.46 1.56
CA SER A 38 -0.03 -3.70 1.62
C SER A 38 0.61 -4.92 0.98
N ALA A 39 1.54 -4.75 0.04
CA ALA A 39 2.23 -5.87 -0.60
C ALA A 39 3.39 -6.43 0.25
N THR A 40 3.86 -5.67 1.24
CA THR A 40 5.02 -6.03 2.08
C THR A 40 4.65 -6.36 3.52
N ILE A 41 3.43 -6.01 3.95
CA ILE A 41 2.96 -6.22 5.33
C ILE A 41 1.69 -7.05 5.31
N THR A 42 1.71 -8.14 6.06
CA THR A 42 0.54 -8.98 6.33
C THR A 42 -0.44 -8.19 7.19
N HIS A 43 -1.64 -7.95 6.66
CA HIS A 43 -2.66 -7.16 7.32
C HIS A 43 -4.03 -7.82 7.23
N LEU A 44 -4.84 -7.62 8.27
CA LEU A 44 -6.18 -8.21 8.39
C LEU A 44 -7.17 -7.19 8.95
N ASN A 45 -8.44 -7.32 8.56
CA ASN A 45 -9.54 -6.58 9.17
C ASN A 45 -10.17 -7.41 10.28
N VAL A 46 -10.39 -6.82 11.45
CA VAL A 46 -11.21 -7.43 12.49
C VAL A 46 -12.69 -7.37 12.06
N PRO A 47 -13.47 -8.46 12.26
CA PRO A 47 -14.90 -8.46 11.99
C PRO A 47 -15.61 -7.35 12.75
N VAL A 48 -16.54 -6.66 12.07
CA VAL A 48 -17.42 -5.69 12.71
C VAL A 48 -18.54 -6.43 13.46
N HIS A 49 -19.11 -5.82 14.50
CA HIS A 49 -20.24 -6.38 15.25
C HIS A 49 -21.39 -6.81 14.33
N ALA A 50 -22.09 -7.90 14.66
CA ALA A 50 -23.04 -8.59 13.76
C ALA A 50 -24.18 -7.72 13.18
N ASN A 51 -24.51 -6.61 13.85
CA ASN A 51 -25.58 -5.68 13.45
C ASN A 51 -25.06 -4.40 12.78
N LYS A 52 -23.77 -4.36 12.42
CA LYS A 52 -23.11 -3.18 11.85
C LYS A 52 -22.47 -3.54 10.50
N MET A 53 -22.55 -2.62 9.56
CA MET A 53 -21.96 -2.77 8.24
C MET A 53 -20.73 -1.88 8.13
N GLY A 54 -19.57 -2.50 7.98
CA GLY A 54 -18.32 -1.80 7.71
C GLY A 54 -17.91 -1.95 6.25
N VAL A 55 -17.78 -0.85 5.53
CA VAL A 55 -17.28 -0.81 4.15
C VAL A 55 -15.82 -0.36 4.15
N SER A 56 -15.03 -0.81 3.19
CA SER A 56 -13.69 -0.26 2.94
C SER A 56 -13.46 -0.14 1.45
N PHE A 57 -12.83 0.96 1.04
CA PHE A 57 -12.45 1.22 -0.33
C PHE A 57 -10.92 1.23 -0.45
N THR A 58 -10.38 0.28 -1.22
CA THR A 58 -8.93 0.11 -1.37
C THR A 58 -8.47 0.57 -2.75
N GLN A 59 -7.58 1.54 -2.76
CA GLN A 59 -6.94 2.07 -3.96
C GLN A 59 -5.50 1.56 -4.02
N TYR A 60 -5.19 0.80 -5.07
CA TYR A 60 -3.87 0.24 -5.28
C TYR A 60 -3.57 0.12 -6.77
N ILE A 61 -2.27 0.04 -7.09
CA ILE A 61 -1.79 -0.36 -8.40
C ILE A 61 -1.17 -1.74 -8.30
N ALA A 62 -1.49 -2.62 -9.26
CA ALA A 62 -0.94 -3.96 -9.27
C ALA A 62 0.56 -3.93 -9.59
N GLY A 63 1.37 -4.66 -8.82
CA GLY A 63 2.82 -4.71 -9.06
C GLY A 63 3.20 -5.28 -10.43
N GLY A 64 2.37 -6.16 -11.00
CA GLY A 64 2.55 -6.65 -12.38
C GLY A 64 2.42 -5.55 -13.42
N LEU A 65 1.48 -4.60 -13.24
CA LEU A 65 1.31 -3.47 -14.14
C LEU A 65 2.51 -2.52 -14.06
N MET A 66 3.02 -2.26 -12.85
CA MET A 66 4.25 -1.48 -12.68
C MET A 66 5.46 -2.14 -13.34
N ARG A 67 5.62 -3.47 -13.20
CA ARG A 67 6.69 -4.22 -13.90
C ARG A 67 6.58 -4.08 -15.41
N TYR A 68 5.37 -4.20 -15.96
CA TYR A 68 5.13 -4.07 -17.39
C TYR A 68 5.52 -2.68 -17.91
N ILE A 69 5.10 -1.61 -17.22
CA ILE A 69 5.47 -0.23 -17.55
C ILE A 69 7.00 -0.03 -17.46
N ASN A 70 7.62 -0.51 -16.38
CA ASN A 70 9.06 -0.37 -16.16
C ASN A 70 9.91 -1.17 -17.16
N ASN A 71 9.36 -2.25 -17.73
CA ASN A 71 9.97 -3.03 -18.80
C ASN A 71 9.67 -2.42 -20.20
N GLY A 72 9.25 -1.16 -20.30
CA GLY A 72 8.98 -0.52 -21.59
C GLY A 72 7.72 -1.03 -22.29
N PHE A 73 6.69 -1.41 -21.52
CA PHE A 73 5.45 -2.02 -22.03
C PHE A 73 5.67 -3.41 -22.66
N CYS A 74 6.62 -4.16 -22.12
CA CYS A 74 6.89 -5.55 -22.48
C CYS A 74 6.78 -6.48 -21.28
N MET A 75 6.40 -7.74 -21.51
CA MET A 75 6.48 -8.76 -20.47
C MET A 75 7.94 -9.05 -20.15
N GLU A 76 8.22 -9.38 -18.90
CA GLU A 76 9.59 -9.64 -18.44
C GLU A 76 10.29 -10.77 -19.22
N GLY A 77 9.53 -11.82 -19.57
CA GLY A 77 10.04 -12.89 -20.42
C GLY A 77 10.46 -12.42 -21.81
N GLN A 78 9.77 -11.44 -22.39
CA GLN A 78 10.11 -10.89 -23.71
C GLN A 78 11.43 -10.12 -23.65
N VAL A 79 11.61 -9.28 -22.62
CA VAL A 79 12.88 -8.56 -22.41
C VAL A 79 14.04 -9.55 -22.26
N ALA A 80 13.85 -10.63 -21.49
CA ALA A 80 14.87 -11.66 -21.30
C ALA A 80 15.23 -12.43 -22.58
N GLU A 81 14.27 -12.59 -23.50
CA GLU A 81 14.47 -13.25 -24.79
C GLU A 81 15.13 -12.33 -25.83
N GLU A 82 14.75 -11.05 -25.85
CA GLU A 82 15.22 -10.04 -26.81
C GLU A 82 16.63 -9.53 -26.49
N ASP A 83 16.88 -9.18 -25.22
CA ASP A 83 18.18 -8.65 -24.77
C ASP A 83 18.52 -9.10 -23.34
N LYS A 84 19.47 -10.05 -23.25
CA LYS A 84 19.93 -10.61 -21.97
C LYS A 84 20.77 -9.62 -21.15
N GLU A 85 21.51 -8.71 -21.80
CA GLU A 85 22.32 -7.72 -21.10
C GLU A 85 21.41 -6.66 -20.48
N GLU A 86 20.44 -6.17 -21.25
CA GLU A 86 19.40 -5.27 -20.76
C GLU A 86 18.61 -5.92 -19.61
N PHE A 87 18.18 -7.17 -19.79
CA PHE A 87 17.47 -7.90 -18.75
C PHE A 87 18.28 -8.01 -17.45
N THR A 88 19.58 -8.27 -17.55
CA THR A 88 20.47 -8.36 -16.37
C THR A 88 20.58 -7.02 -15.65
N CYS A 89 20.77 -5.94 -16.40
CA CYS A 89 20.78 -4.57 -15.85
C CYS A 89 19.44 -4.23 -15.17
N LEU A 90 18.34 -4.58 -15.82
CA LEU A 90 16.99 -4.33 -15.33
C LEU A 90 16.68 -5.11 -14.05
N ILE A 91 17.16 -6.35 -13.89
CA ILE A 91 17.07 -7.11 -12.64
C ILE A 91 17.90 -6.47 -11.52
N GLN A 92 19.09 -5.95 -11.82
CA GLN A 92 19.88 -5.19 -10.84
C GLN A 92 19.17 -3.91 -10.40
N VAL A 93 18.59 -3.16 -11.33
CA VAL A 93 17.78 -1.98 -10.98
C VAL A 93 16.54 -2.36 -10.16
N LYS A 94 15.88 -3.49 -10.48
CA LYS A 94 14.72 -3.98 -9.71
C LYS A 94 15.03 -4.23 -8.23
N SER A 95 16.27 -4.60 -7.91
CA SER A 95 16.68 -4.81 -6.51
C SER A 95 16.58 -3.55 -5.64
N THR A 96 16.55 -2.35 -6.23
CA THR A 96 16.43 -1.08 -5.51
C THR A 96 15.01 -0.51 -5.51
N TRP A 97 14.04 -1.14 -6.19
CA TRP A 97 12.69 -0.61 -6.32
C TRP A 97 11.92 -0.48 -5.00
N TRP A 98 12.28 -1.27 -3.98
CA TRP A 98 11.69 -1.13 -2.66
C TRP A 98 12.05 0.24 -2.04
N GLU A 99 13.27 0.76 -2.29
CA GLU A 99 13.69 2.09 -1.82
C GLU A 99 12.86 3.18 -2.51
N MET A 100 12.66 3.06 -3.82
CA MET A 100 11.75 3.94 -4.57
C MET A 100 10.35 3.88 -3.97
N GLY A 101 9.83 2.69 -3.70
CA GLY A 101 8.51 2.49 -3.10
C GLY A 101 8.36 3.16 -1.74
N LEU A 102 9.41 3.09 -0.90
CA LEU A 102 9.43 3.78 0.40
C LEU A 102 9.43 5.31 0.24
N ARG A 103 10.19 5.85 -0.72
CA ARG A 103 10.26 7.29 -1.00
C ARG A 103 8.95 7.89 -1.51
N LEU A 104 7.97 7.08 -1.90
CA LEU A 104 6.63 7.57 -2.27
C LEU A 104 5.77 7.94 -1.05
N PHE A 105 6.18 7.55 0.15
CA PHE A 105 5.49 7.93 1.39
C PHE A 105 6.15 9.18 1.97
N SER A 106 5.32 10.11 2.44
CA SER A 106 5.81 11.28 3.17
C SER A 106 6.46 10.86 4.49
N THR A 107 7.54 11.55 4.84
CA THR A 107 8.10 11.50 6.19
C THR A 107 7.19 12.22 7.19
N ILE A 108 7.40 11.99 8.49
CA ILE A 108 6.67 12.72 9.53
C ILE A 108 6.97 14.23 9.41
N ASP A 109 8.21 14.61 9.14
CA ASP A 109 8.61 16.01 9.01
C ASP A 109 7.90 16.68 7.82
N GLU A 110 7.89 16.03 6.65
CA GLU A 110 7.17 16.52 5.46
C GLU A 110 5.65 16.65 5.71
N LEU A 111 5.06 15.74 6.49
CA LEU A 111 3.65 15.83 6.87
C LEU A 111 3.40 17.02 7.79
N LEU A 112 4.26 17.23 8.80
CA LEU A 112 4.10 18.33 9.76
C LEU A 112 4.28 19.69 9.09
N GLU A 113 5.21 19.83 8.14
CA GLU A 113 5.39 21.05 7.35
C GLU A 113 4.18 21.39 6.47
N SER A 114 3.37 20.39 6.11
CA SER A 114 2.19 20.57 5.25
C SER A 114 0.94 21.05 5.99
N ILE A 115 0.95 21.05 7.33
CA ILE A 115 -0.19 21.50 8.14
C ILE A 115 -0.10 23.02 8.29
N PRO A 116 -1.09 23.80 7.81
CA PRO A 116 -1.07 25.25 8.00
C PRO A 116 -1.12 25.59 9.50
N GLU A 117 -0.25 26.53 9.92
CA GLU A 117 -0.33 27.10 11.27
C GLU A 117 -1.68 27.83 11.43
N GLU A 118 -2.40 27.53 12.52
CA GLU A 118 -3.68 28.18 12.89
C GLU A 118 -3.51 29.66 13.26
#